data_AF-A0A2W3Z3Z5-F1
#
_entry.id   AF-A0A2W3Z3Z5-F1
#
_cell.length_a   1.000
_cell.length_b   1.000
_cell.length_c   1.000
_cell.angle_alpha   90.00
_cell.angle_beta   90.00
_cell.angle_gamma   90.00
#
_symmetry.space_group_name_H-M   'P 1'
#
loop_
_entity.id
_entity.type
_entity.pdbx_description
1 polymer ?
#
loop_
_entity_poly.entity_id
_entity_poly.type
_entity_poly.pdbx_seq_one_letter_code
_entity_poly.pdbx_strand_id
1 'polypeptide(L)'
;MTIFMFVLVVILFLIFSYQLYVRFQLETLDSDSPKMKRKINFYKYQENNRSLLFLMIGALVFCLVLFGILYNQDALRKDNKNLELKIDEIKDARGGASGAEIESYKENALKLTEFPWRKVVESRDAQALDNYELQLLRDWQPFFGEANVAIMISQKTETLTVSVFPTALTFSDFQTAEKNIETFIKELQPVKEITMIDFNFTYRDQTNKLSKKSIVYTRGTTDSNLEKIVLDK
;
A
#
# COMPACT_ATOMS: atom_id res chain seq x y z
N MET A 1 8.51 14.27 -15.20
CA MET A 1 9.64 15.16 -14.81
C MET A 1 10.94 14.41 -14.58
N THR A 2 10.94 13.26 -13.92
CA THR A 2 12.15 12.47 -13.62
C THR A 2 12.92 12.03 -14.87
N ILE A 3 12.23 11.55 -15.91
CA ILE A 3 12.85 11.15 -17.19
C ILE A 3 13.54 12.35 -17.87
N PHE A 4 12.91 13.53 -17.85
CA PHE A 4 13.48 14.74 -18.44
C PHE A 4 14.75 15.21 -17.70
N MET A 5 14.73 15.19 -16.36
CA MET A 5 15.93 15.48 -15.57
C MET A 5 17.05 14.46 -15.82
N PHE A 6 16.71 13.18 -15.93
CA PHE A 6 17.69 12.14 -16.21
C PHE A 6 18.35 12.33 -17.58
N VAL A 7 17.56 12.61 -18.62
CA VAL A 7 18.07 12.92 -19.96
C VAL A 7 18.98 14.15 -19.94
N LEU A 8 18.63 15.19 -19.19
CA LEU A 8 19.43 16.40 -19.08
C LEU A 8 20.77 16.16 -18.37
N VAL A 9 20.80 15.31 -17.34
CA VAL A 9 22.04 14.88 -16.67
C VAL A 9 22.94 14.08 -17.60
N VAL A 10 22.38 13.17 -18.40
CA VAL A 10 23.14 12.39 -19.39
C VAL A 10 23.76 13.30 -20.46
N ILE A 11 23.00 14.29 -20.95
CA ILE A 11 23.51 15.27 -21.92
C ILE A 11 24.66 16.10 -21.33
N LEU A 12 24.52 16.58 -20.08
CA LEU A 12 25.60 17.31 -19.40
C LEU A 12 26.85 16.45 -19.22
N PHE A 13 26.69 15.17 -18.88
CA PHE A 13 27.80 14.24 -18.73
C PHE A 13 28.56 14.02 -20.05
N LEU A 14 27.84 13.87 -21.17
CA LEU A 14 28.45 13.73 -22.49
C LEU A 14 29.24 14.99 -22.90
N ILE A 15 28.69 16.18 -22.65
CA ILE A 15 29.37 17.46 -22.93
C ILE A 15 30.65 17.58 -22.09
N PHE A 16 30.59 17.23 -20.81
CA PHE A 16 31.73 17.30 -19.90
C PHE A 16 32.84 16.31 -20.29
N SER A 17 32.46 15.08 -20.64
CA SER A 17 33.37 14.04 -21.13
C SER A 17 34.09 14.48 -22.42
N TYR A 18 33.36 15.08 -23.36
CA TYR A 18 33.94 15.61 -24.59
C TYR A 18 34.97 16.72 -24.32
N GLN A 19 34.70 17.63 -23.38
CA GLN A 19 35.65 18.70 -23.04
C GLN A 19 36.92 18.18 -22.35
N LEU A 20 36.79 17.18 -21.48
CA LEU A 20 37.94 16.50 -20.88
C LEU A 20 38.80 15.82 -21.94
N TYR A 21 38.17 15.17 -22.92
CA TYR A 21 38.86 14.53 -24.03
C TYR A 21 39.64 15.54 -24.89
N VAL A 22 39.02 16.68 -25.23
CA VAL A 22 39.68 17.76 -25.98
C VAL A 22 40.86 18.35 -25.19
N ARG A 23 40.70 18.58 -23.89
CA ARG A 23 41.81 19.02 -23.02
C ARG A 23 42.97 18.03 -23.02
N PHE A 24 42.68 16.73 -22.92
CA PHE A 24 43.70 15.69 -22.92
C PHE A 24 44.48 15.64 -24.25
N GLN A 25 43.81 15.82 -25.39
CA GLN A 25 44.48 15.94 -26.70
C GLN A 25 45.34 17.20 -26.82
N LEU A 26 44.89 18.33 -26.24
CA LEU A 26 45.66 19.58 -26.25
C LEU A 26 46.89 19.52 -25.34
N GLU A 27 46.82 18.78 -24.23
CA GLU A 27 47.93 18.61 -23.29
C GLU A 27 49.04 17.71 -23.85
N THR A 28 48.67 16.74 -24.68
CA THR A 28 49.61 15.82 -25.38
C THR A 28 50.30 16.45 -26.61
N LEU A 29 49.87 17.63 -27.07
CA LEU A 29 50.56 18.41 -28.11
C LEU A 29 51.74 19.19 -27.53
N ASP A 30 52.97 18.71 -27.81
CA ASP A 30 54.22 19.42 -27.56
C ASP A 30 55.00 19.63 -28.88
N SER A 31 55.76 20.71 -28.97
CA SER A 31 56.51 21.08 -30.19
C SER A 31 57.84 21.74 -29.84
N ASP A 32 58.91 21.26 -30.48
CA ASP A 32 60.28 21.73 -30.23
C ASP A 32 60.57 23.14 -30.78
N SER A 33 59.74 23.67 -31.67
CA SER A 33 60.00 24.98 -32.28
C SER A 33 59.38 26.15 -31.48
N PRO A 34 60.15 27.23 -31.20
CA PRO A 34 59.71 28.31 -30.31
C PRO A 34 58.52 29.14 -30.85
N LYS A 35 58.39 29.26 -32.18
CA LYS A 35 57.23 29.93 -32.81
C LYS A 35 55.95 29.08 -32.70
N MET A 36 56.04 27.77 -32.90
CA MET A 36 54.91 26.85 -32.77
C MET A 36 54.46 26.74 -31.31
N LYS A 37 55.40 26.73 -30.37
CA LYS A 37 55.13 26.74 -28.92
C LYS A 37 54.33 27.97 -28.47
N ARG A 38 54.65 29.16 -29.00
CA ARG A 38 53.85 30.37 -28.75
C ARG A 38 52.42 30.26 -29.29
N LYS A 39 52.25 29.69 -30.49
CA LYS A 39 50.93 29.50 -31.11
C LYS A 39 50.10 28.47 -30.35
N ILE A 40 50.71 27.34 -29.94
CA ILE A 40 50.08 26.32 -29.10
C ILE A 40 49.66 26.89 -27.75
N ASN A 41 50.50 27.69 -27.08
CA ASN A 41 50.14 28.32 -25.81
C ASN A 41 48.99 29.33 -25.94
N PHE A 42 48.92 30.07 -27.05
CA PHE A 42 47.79 30.97 -27.30
C PHE A 42 46.47 30.19 -27.47
N TYR A 43 46.51 29.08 -28.22
CA TYR A 43 45.36 28.18 -28.37
C TYR A 43 44.98 27.49 -27.04
N LYS A 44 45.96 27.03 -26.26
CA LYS A 44 45.73 26.46 -24.91
C LYS A 44 45.05 27.48 -23.99
N TYR A 45 45.46 28.74 -24.02
CA TYR A 45 44.85 29.80 -23.21
C TYR A 45 43.42 30.11 -23.67
N GLN A 46 43.18 30.23 -24.98
CA GLN A 46 41.86 30.49 -25.54
C GLN A 46 40.87 29.36 -25.24
N GLU A 47 41.30 28.10 -25.39
CA GLU A 47 40.47 26.93 -25.13
C GLU A 47 40.24 26.72 -23.64
N ASN A 48 41.22 27.01 -22.78
CA ASN A 48 41.04 27.00 -21.33
C ASN A 48 39.99 28.01 -20.88
N ASN A 49 39.95 29.20 -21.49
CA ASN A 49 38.94 30.22 -21.17
C ASN A 49 37.53 29.81 -21.63
N ARG A 50 37.41 29.16 -22.79
CA ARG A 50 36.15 28.55 -23.25
C ARG A 50 35.69 27.44 -22.31
N SER A 51 36.60 26.54 -21.93
CA SER A 51 36.32 25.45 -21.00
C SER A 51 35.88 25.97 -19.62
N LEU A 52 36.48 27.06 -19.11
CA LEU A 52 36.06 27.72 -17.87
C LEU A 52 34.63 28.28 -17.96
N LEU A 53 34.27 28.91 -19.09
CA LEU A 53 32.91 29.40 -19.32
C LEU A 53 31.88 28.25 -19.34
N PHE A 54 32.20 27.15 -20.03
CA PHE A 54 31.32 25.97 -20.03
C PHE A 54 31.21 25.32 -18.65
N LEU A 55 32.29 25.29 -17.88
CA LEU A 55 32.28 24.80 -16.49
C LEU A 55 31.35 25.65 -15.61
N MET A 56 31.42 26.97 -15.74
CA MET A 56 30.51 27.88 -15.02
C MET A 56 29.04 27.66 -15.39
N ILE A 57 28.75 27.52 -16.69
CA ILE A 57 27.38 27.24 -17.15
C ILE A 57 26.91 25.87 -16.65
N GLY A 58 27.76 24.84 -16.72
CA GLY A 58 27.46 23.51 -16.21
C GLY A 58 27.17 23.50 -14.71
N ALA A 59 27.97 24.23 -13.92
CA ALA A 59 27.74 24.39 -12.48
C ALA A 59 26.40 25.09 -12.20
N LEU A 60 26.04 26.11 -12.97
CA LEU A 60 24.78 26.84 -12.82
C LEU A 60 23.57 25.95 -13.13
N VAL A 61 23.63 25.18 -14.21
CA VAL A 61 22.58 24.21 -14.57
C VAL A 61 22.48 23.11 -13.50
N PHE A 62 23.60 22.63 -12.97
CA PHE A 62 23.61 21.63 -11.90
C PHE A 62 22.95 22.16 -10.61
N CYS A 63 23.24 23.41 -10.22
CA CYS A 63 22.58 24.07 -9.11
C CYS A 63 21.05 24.18 -9.31
N LEU A 64 20.59 24.50 -10.53
CA LEU A 64 19.16 24.55 -10.85
C LEU A 64 18.48 23.18 -10.76
N VAL A 65 19.17 22.12 -11.20
CA VAL A 65 18.67 20.73 -11.07
C VAL A 65 18.54 20.33 -9.61
N LEU A 66 19.58 20.59 -8.79
CA LEU A 66 19.54 20.32 -7.35
C LEU A 66 18.42 21.08 -6.65
N PHE A 67 18.26 22.37 -6.99
CA PHE A 67 17.18 23.17 -6.43
C PHE A 67 15.79 22.62 -6.80
N GLY A 68 15.61 22.17 -8.04
CA GLY A 68 14.38 21.51 -8.48
C GLY A 68 14.09 20.20 -7.73
N ILE A 69 15.11 19.40 -7.43
CA ILE A 69 14.97 18.17 -6.66
C ILE A 69 14.54 18.49 -5.21
N LEU A 70 15.20 19.46 -4.57
CA LEU A 70 14.88 19.87 -3.20
C LEU A 70 13.46 20.45 -3.09
N TYR A 71 13.07 21.29 -4.05
CA TYR A 71 11.71 21.83 -4.12
C TYR A 71 10.66 20.73 -4.25
N ASN A 72 10.91 19.73 -5.10
CA ASN A 72 9.99 18.61 -5.31
C ASN A 72 9.92 17.71 -4.06
N GLN A 73 11.05 17.48 -3.37
CA GLN A 73 11.05 16.78 -2.08
C GLN A 73 10.24 17.54 -1.01
N ASP A 74 10.35 18.86 -0.97
CA ASP A 74 9.58 19.68 -0.03
C ASP A 74 8.08 19.70 -0.37
N ALA A 75 7.74 19.76 -1.66
CA ALA A 75 6.36 19.63 -2.13
C ALA A 75 5.77 18.26 -1.77
N LEU A 76 6.49 17.17 -2.08
CA LEU A 76 6.10 15.81 -1.70
C LEU A 76 5.99 15.64 -0.18
N ARG A 77 6.87 16.27 0.60
CA ARG A 77 6.80 16.24 2.06
C ARG A 77 5.59 17.01 2.60
N LYS A 78 5.23 18.13 1.99
CA LYS A 78 4.01 18.88 2.31
C LYS A 78 2.76 18.10 1.93
N ASP A 79 2.75 17.48 0.75
CA ASP A 79 1.64 16.65 0.28
C ASP A 79 1.47 15.40 1.15
N ASN A 80 2.57 14.74 1.54
CA ASN A 80 2.53 13.62 2.49
C ASN A 80 2.01 14.05 3.86
N LYS A 81 2.44 15.21 4.40
CA LYS A 81 1.89 15.75 5.64
C LYS A 81 0.41 16.09 5.53
N ASN A 82 -0.03 16.62 4.40
CA ASN A 82 -1.43 16.92 4.14
C ASN A 82 -2.26 15.63 4.00
N LEU A 83 -1.71 14.59 3.37
CA LEU A 83 -2.32 13.26 3.33
C LEU A 83 -2.39 12.62 4.72
N GLU A 84 -1.36 12.75 5.54
CA GLU A 84 -1.32 12.27 6.92
C GLU A 84 -2.37 13.00 7.78
N LEU A 85 -2.46 14.34 7.66
CA LEU A 85 -3.50 15.13 8.31
C LEU A 85 -4.90 14.76 7.83
N LYS A 86 -5.11 14.51 6.53
CA LYS A 86 -6.40 14.04 6.01
C LYS A 86 -6.73 12.63 6.47
N ILE A 87 -5.72 11.75 6.61
CA ILE A 87 -5.91 10.41 7.17
C ILE A 87 -6.29 10.52 8.64
N ASP A 88 -5.65 11.40 9.40
CA ASP A 88 -5.97 11.62 10.81
C ASP A 88 -7.33 12.33 10.97
N GLU A 89 -7.69 13.28 10.11
CA GLU A 89 -9.03 13.85 10.05
C GLU A 89 -10.07 12.81 9.62
N ILE A 90 -9.76 11.84 8.75
CA ILE A 90 -10.64 10.73 8.41
C ILE A 90 -10.74 9.74 9.57
N LYS A 91 -9.67 9.48 10.33
CA LYS A 91 -9.71 8.69 11.57
C LYS A 91 -10.56 9.39 12.62
N ASP A 92 -10.39 10.70 12.78
CA ASP A 92 -11.13 11.50 13.77
C ASP A 92 -12.60 11.69 13.34
N ALA A 93 -12.87 11.88 12.05
CA ALA A 93 -14.23 11.99 11.49
C ALA A 93 -14.95 10.63 11.39
N ARG A 94 -14.21 9.51 11.27
CA ARG A 94 -14.75 8.16 11.51
C ARG A 94 -14.85 7.81 13.00
N GLY A 95 -14.44 8.74 13.87
CA GLY A 95 -14.27 8.52 15.29
C GLY A 95 -13.00 7.71 15.54
N GLY A 96 -12.13 8.19 16.41
CA GLY A 96 -11.05 7.37 16.93
C GLY A 96 -11.59 6.00 17.34
N ALA A 97 -11.21 4.96 16.59
CA ALA A 97 -11.59 3.56 16.80
C ALA A 97 -10.84 2.98 18.01
N SER A 98 -10.97 3.67 19.15
CA SER A 98 -10.54 3.25 20.47
C SER A 98 -11.62 3.62 21.51
N GLY A 99 -12.90 3.55 21.14
CA GLY A 99 -13.98 4.01 22.03
C GLY A 99 -15.36 3.38 21.89
N ALA A 100 -15.67 2.61 20.85
CA ALA A 100 -16.87 1.78 20.83
C ALA A 100 -16.46 0.37 21.23
N GLU A 101 -16.76 -0.03 22.47
CA GLU A 101 -16.66 -1.42 22.90
C GLU A 101 -17.45 -2.31 21.93
N ILE A 102 -16.90 -3.47 21.58
CA ILE A 102 -17.61 -4.41 20.70
C ILE A 102 -18.96 -4.78 21.34
N GLU A 103 -20.03 -4.62 20.57
CA GLU A 103 -21.38 -4.94 21.03
C GLU A 103 -21.59 -6.45 21.10
N SER A 104 -22.40 -6.90 22.05
CA SER A 104 -22.83 -8.29 22.12
C SER A 104 -23.86 -8.59 21.03
N TYR A 105 -23.59 -9.61 20.23
CA TYR A 105 -24.45 -10.03 19.13
C TYR A 105 -25.74 -10.66 19.64
N LYS A 106 -26.87 -10.10 19.24
CA LYS A 106 -28.21 -10.66 19.48
C LYS A 106 -28.64 -11.49 18.28
N GLU A 107 -29.36 -12.59 18.51
CA GLU A 107 -29.91 -13.41 17.44
C GLU A 107 -30.76 -12.57 16.48
N ASN A 108 -30.57 -12.75 15.17
CA ASN A 108 -31.25 -12.02 14.10
C ASN A 108 -30.98 -10.51 14.05
N ALA A 109 -29.92 -10.01 14.70
CA ALA A 109 -29.57 -8.59 14.61
C ALA A 109 -29.18 -8.17 13.18
N LEU A 110 -28.46 -9.04 12.46
CA LEU A 110 -28.02 -8.78 11.09
C LEU A 110 -28.94 -9.37 10.02
N LYS A 111 -29.94 -10.15 10.42
CA LYS A 111 -30.89 -10.82 9.51
C LYS A 111 -30.14 -11.53 8.38
N LEU A 112 -29.12 -12.30 8.74
CA LEU A 112 -28.19 -12.89 7.78
C LEU A 112 -28.90 -13.83 6.81
N THR A 113 -30.05 -14.38 7.19
CA THR A 113 -30.91 -15.20 6.33
C THR A 113 -31.65 -14.42 5.25
N GLU A 114 -31.89 -13.12 5.45
CA GLU A 114 -32.53 -12.22 4.48
C GLU A 114 -31.53 -11.65 3.46
N PHE A 115 -30.23 -11.77 3.73
CA PHE A 115 -29.18 -11.29 2.84
C PHE A 115 -29.17 -12.11 1.53
N PRO A 116 -28.96 -11.47 0.36
CA PRO A 116 -29.11 -12.13 -0.93
C PRO A 116 -27.88 -13.00 -1.31
N TRP A 117 -27.51 -13.97 -0.47
CA TRP A 117 -26.34 -14.85 -0.66
C TRP A 117 -26.29 -15.51 -2.03
N ARG A 118 -27.44 -15.97 -2.53
CA ARG A 118 -27.55 -16.57 -3.86
C ARG A 118 -27.12 -15.61 -4.98
N LYS A 119 -27.47 -14.32 -4.88
CA LYS A 119 -27.02 -13.31 -5.85
C LYS A 119 -25.53 -13.05 -5.76
N VAL A 120 -24.95 -13.16 -4.55
CA VAL A 120 -23.50 -13.04 -4.36
C VAL A 120 -22.77 -14.18 -5.08
N VAL A 121 -23.21 -15.42 -4.90
CA VAL A 121 -22.63 -16.60 -5.59
C VAL A 121 -22.75 -16.49 -7.11
N GLU A 122 -23.91 -16.05 -7.60
CA GLU A 122 -24.17 -15.91 -9.04
C GLU A 122 -23.44 -14.70 -9.66
N SER A 123 -22.92 -13.78 -8.84
CA SER A 123 -22.22 -12.58 -9.31
C SER A 123 -20.89 -12.94 -9.96
N ARG A 124 -20.71 -12.45 -11.20
CA ARG A 124 -19.44 -12.51 -11.94
C ARG A 124 -18.75 -11.15 -12.05
N ASP A 125 -19.42 -10.11 -11.57
CA ASP A 125 -18.92 -8.75 -11.60
C ASP A 125 -18.13 -8.46 -10.31
N ALA A 126 -16.86 -8.08 -10.47
CA ALA A 126 -15.98 -7.71 -9.36
C ALA A 126 -16.54 -6.50 -8.59
N GLN A 127 -17.12 -5.53 -9.28
CA GLN A 127 -17.66 -4.33 -8.62
C GLN A 127 -18.88 -4.65 -7.75
N ALA A 128 -19.70 -5.63 -8.17
CA ALA A 128 -20.81 -6.11 -7.37
C ALA A 128 -20.33 -6.85 -6.11
N LEU A 129 -19.25 -7.64 -6.22
CA LEU A 129 -18.64 -8.33 -5.06
C LEU A 129 -18.07 -7.34 -4.05
N ASP A 130 -17.33 -6.34 -4.50
CA ASP A 130 -16.79 -5.28 -3.63
C ASP A 130 -17.92 -4.57 -2.87
N ASN A 131 -19.06 -4.31 -3.51
CA ASN A 131 -20.21 -3.70 -2.85
C ASN A 131 -20.83 -4.60 -1.77
N TYR A 132 -20.89 -5.92 -2.00
CA TYR A 132 -21.35 -6.87 -1.00
C TYR A 132 -20.37 -6.98 0.17
N GLU A 133 -19.07 -7.02 -0.10
CA GLU A 133 -18.01 -7.00 0.93
C GLU A 133 -18.10 -5.74 1.79
N LEU A 134 -18.29 -4.56 1.17
CA LEU A 134 -18.48 -3.29 1.88
C LEU A 134 -19.76 -3.26 2.70
N GLN A 135 -20.85 -3.86 2.21
CA GLN A 135 -22.08 -3.98 2.97
C GLN A 135 -21.89 -4.85 4.20
N LEU A 136 -21.33 -6.06 4.04
CA LEU A 136 -21.03 -6.96 5.16
C LEU A 136 -20.10 -6.30 6.15
N LEU A 137 -19.05 -5.62 5.68
CA LEU A 137 -18.11 -4.90 6.51
C LEU A 137 -18.80 -3.88 7.43
N ARG A 138 -19.64 -3.01 6.84
CA ARG A 138 -20.36 -1.97 7.59
C ARG A 138 -21.31 -2.57 8.59
N ASP A 139 -22.05 -3.60 8.20
CA ASP A 139 -23.07 -4.20 9.04
C ASP A 139 -22.41 -5.01 10.19
N TRP A 140 -21.25 -5.62 9.96
CA TRP A 140 -20.53 -6.46 10.94
C TRP A 140 -19.64 -5.68 11.90
N GLN A 141 -19.28 -4.44 11.54
CA GLN A 141 -18.39 -3.57 12.32
C GLN A 141 -18.75 -3.44 13.81
N PRO A 142 -20.02 -3.29 14.23
CA PRO A 142 -20.38 -3.19 15.66
C PRO A 142 -20.03 -4.43 16.48
N PHE A 143 -19.96 -5.61 15.85
CA PHE A 143 -19.83 -6.90 16.53
C PHE A 143 -18.43 -7.51 16.47
N PHE A 144 -17.61 -7.05 15.52
CA PHE A 144 -16.25 -7.55 15.30
C PHE A 144 -15.19 -6.44 15.26
N GLY A 145 -15.59 -5.17 15.44
CA GLY A 145 -14.72 -4.01 15.28
C GLY A 145 -14.46 -3.67 13.81
N GLU A 146 -13.55 -2.74 13.56
CA GLU A 146 -13.09 -2.48 12.19
C GLU A 146 -12.46 -3.75 11.63
N ALA A 147 -12.99 -4.25 10.52
CA ALA A 147 -12.53 -5.49 9.90
C ALA A 147 -12.26 -5.30 8.41
N ASN A 148 -11.74 -6.33 7.76
CA ASN A 148 -11.87 -6.50 6.32
C ASN A 148 -12.61 -7.82 6.09
N VAL A 149 -13.54 -7.81 5.15
CA VAL A 149 -14.29 -9.00 4.75
C VAL A 149 -13.93 -9.30 3.30
N ALA A 150 -13.52 -10.54 3.03
CA ALA A 150 -13.24 -11.02 1.70
C ALA A 150 -14.17 -12.19 1.38
N ILE A 151 -14.80 -12.17 0.21
CA ILE A 151 -15.70 -13.23 -0.26
C ILE A 151 -15.02 -13.93 -1.43
N MET A 152 -14.77 -15.23 -1.28
CA MET A 152 -14.24 -16.07 -2.34
C MET A 152 -15.33 -17.03 -2.84
N ILE A 153 -15.60 -17.00 -4.15
CA ILE A 153 -16.64 -17.82 -4.77
C ILE A 153 -16.02 -19.00 -5.52
N SER A 154 -16.45 -20.20 -5.18
CA SER A 154 -16.14 -21.41 -5.91
C SER A 154 -17.14 -21.61 -7.05
N GLN A 155 -16.74 -21.24 -8.27
CA GLN A 155 -17.57 -21.34 -9.48
C GLN A 155 -18.00 -22.78 -9.82
N LYS A 156 -17.25 -23.80 -9.37
CA LYS A 156 -17.56 -25.21 -9.64
C LYS A 156 -18.67 -25.77 -8.76
N THR A 157 -18.77 -25.27 -7.54
CA THR A 157 -19.67 -25.78 -6.50
C THR A 157 -20.79 -24.80 -6.17
N GLU A 158 -20.79 -23.60 -6.78
CA GLU A 158 -21.71 -22.50 -6.49
C GLU A 158 -21.78 -22.21 -4.99
N THR A 159 -20.61 -22.19 -4.35
CA THR A 159 -20.47 -21.95 -2.91
C THR A 159 -19.52 -20.81 -2.63
N LEU A 160 -19.64 -20.22 -1.45
CA LEU A 160 -18.82 -19.09 -1.02
C LEU A 160 -18.05 -19.40 0.27
N THR A 161 -16.88 -18.80 0.36
CA THR A 161 -16.03 -18.73 1.55
C THR A 161 -15.95 -17.27 1.98
N VAL A 162 -16.22 -16.99 3.26
CA VAL A 162 -16.06 -15.64 3.81
C VAL A 162 -14.90 -15.60 4.78
N SER A 163 -13.94 -14.72 4.52
CA SER A 163 -12.80 -14.48 5.39
C SER A 163 -12.93 -13.12 6.06
N VAL A 164 -12.85 -13.10 7.39
CA VAL A 164 -12.99 -11.89 8.21
C VAL A 164 -11.69 -11.62 8.93
N PHE A 165 -11.17 -10.41 8.76
CA PHE A 165 -9.90 -9.95 9.32
C PHE A 165 -10.14 -8.70 10.18
N PRO A 166 -10.53 -8.86 11.45
CA PRO A 166 -10.61 -7.74 12.39
C PRO A 166 -9.24 -7.07 12.58
N THR A 167 -9.25 -5.76 12.73
CA THR A 167 -8.11 -4.99 13.22
C THR A 167 -7.75 -5.41 14.65
N ALA A 168 -6.60 -4.96 15.14
CA ALA A 168 -6.07 -5.42 16.42
C ALA A 168 -7.01 -5.05 17.59
N LEU A 169 -7.64 -6.05 18.20
CA LEU A 169 -8.59 -5.87 19.30
C LEU A 169 -7.92 -5.86 20.68
N THR A 170 -8.61 -5.32 21.69
CA THR A 170 -8.25 -5.55 23.09
C THR A 170 -8.63 -6.97 23.52
N PHE A 171 -8.11 -7.45 24.65
CA PHE A 171 -8.47 -8.77 25.17
C PHE A 171 -9.98 -8.88 25.46
N SER A 172 -10.61 -7.82 25.99
CA SER A 172 -12.04 -7.79 26.32
C SER A 172 -12.90 -7.82 25.05
N ASP A 173 -12.54 -7.01 24.06
CA ASP A 173 -13.23 -6.98 22.76
C ASP A 173 -13.10 -8.32 22.04
N PHE A 174 -11.92 -8.93 22.07
CA PHE A 174 -11.70 -10.27 21.53
C PHE A 174 -12.60 -11.32 22.20
N GLN A 175 -12.74 -11.31 23.53
CA GLN A 175 -13.62 -12.25 24.23
C GLN A 175 -15.09 -12.07 23.85
N THR A 176 -15.53 -10.84 23.63
CA THR A 176 -16.90 -10.53 23.20
C THR A 176 -17.11 -10.96 21.74
N ALA A 177 -16.18 -10.62 20.85
CA ALA A 177 -16.21 -11.05 19.46
C ALA A 177 -16.18 -12.58 19.31
N GLU A 178 -15.40 -13.30 20.13
CA GLU A 178 -15.39 -14.77 20.13
C GLU A 178 -16.76 -15.35 20.50
N LYS A 179 -17.46 -14.77 21.47
CA LYS A 179 -18.83 -15.18 21.82
C LYS A 179 -19.82 -14.84 20.71
N ASN A 180 -19.67 -13.68 20.07
CA ASN A 180 -20.52 -13.25 18.96
C ASN A 180 -20.47 -14.23 17.80
N ILE A 181 -19.29 -14.80 17.51
CA ILE A 181 -19.14 -15.83 16.46
C ILE A 181 -20.09 -17.00 16.67
N GLU A 182 -20.24 -17.51 17.90
CA GLU A 182 -21.06 -18.70 18.13
C GLU A 182 -22.54 -18.45 17.76
N THR A 183 -23.06 -17.28 18.15
CA THR A 183 -24.44 -16.87 17.81
C THR A 183 -24.57 -16.53 16.33
N PHE A 184 -23.57 -15.86 15.77
CA PHE A 184 -23.52 -15.51 14.34
C PHE A 184 -23.52 -16.75 13.43
N ILE A 185 -22.71 -17.77 13.77
CA ILE A 185 -22.66 -19.03 13.02
C ILE A 185 -23.97 -19.80 13.13
N LYS A 186 -24.66 -19.76 14.29
CA LYS A 186 -25.99 -20.37 14.44
C LYS A 186 -27.02 -19.76 13.49
N GLU A 187 -27.00 -18.44 13.32
CA GLU A 187 -27.89 -17.73 12.39
C GLU A 187 -27.56 -18.06 10.92
N LEU A 188 -26.30 -18.39 10.61
CA LEU A 188 -25.85 -18.76 9.26
C LEU A 188 -26.05 -20.24 8.90
N GLN A 189 -26.39 -21.11 9.86
CA GLN A 189 -26.71 -22.52 9.58
C GLN A 189 -27.70 -22.73 8.41
N PRO A 190 -28.84 -22.01 8.32
CA PRO A 190 -29.78 -22.17 7.21
C PRO A 190 -29.26 -21.70 5.84
N VAL A 191 -28.17 -20.92 5.78
CA VAL A 191 -27.61 -20.41 4.52
C VAL A 191 -26.72 -21.49 3.90
N LYS A 192 -27.20 -22.15 2.84
CA LYS A 192 -26.54 -23.32 2.24
C LYS A 192 -25.39 -22.95 1.31
N GLU A 193 -25.39 -21.71 0.82
CA GLU A 193 -24.39 -21.16 -0.08
C GLU A 193 -23.02 -21.02 0.60
N ILE A 194 -22.98 -20.90 1.92
CA ILE A 194 -21.74 -20.73 2.69
C ILE A 194 -21.14 -22.08 3.07
N THR A 195 -19.97 -22.37 2.50
CA THR A 195 -19.20 -23.59 2.80
C THR A 195 -18.14 -23.40 3.86
N MET A 196 -17.58 -22.20 3.98
CA MET A 196 -16.50 -21.92 4.92
C MET A 196 -16.57 -20.47 5.39
N ILE A 197 -16.32 -20.27 6.67
CA ILE A 197 -16.08 -18.94 7.24
C ILE A 197 -14.84 -19.01 8.12
N ASP A 198 -13.88 -18.14 7.86
CA ASP A 198 -12.68 -18.00 8.68
C ASP A 198 -12.59 -16.61 9.31
N PHE A 199 -12.39 -16.60 10.62
CA PHE A 199 -12.15 -15.39 11.40
C PHE A 199 -10.70 -15.37 11.87
N ASN A 200 -9.93 -14.39 11.42
CA ASN A 200 -8.53 -14.24 11.76
C ASN A 200 -8.33 -13.04 12.69
N PHE A 201 -8.39 -13.29 14.00
CA PHE A 201 -8.22 -12.26 15.02
C PHE A 201 -6.75 -11.98 15.28
N THR A 202 -6.44 -10.69 15.38
CA THR A 202 -5.25 -10.20 16.05
C THR A 202 -5.71 -9.43 17.29
N TYR A 203 -5.16 -9.74 18.46
CA TYR A 203 -5.54 -9.07 19.70
C TYR A 203 -4.35 -8.90 20.64
N ARG A 204 -4.45 -7.95 21.57
CA ARG A 204 -3.47 -7.81 22.65
C ARG A 204 -3.93 -8.61 23.86
N ASP A 205 -3.08 -9.53 24.33
CA ASP A 205 -3.36 -10.32 25.52
C ASP A 205 -3.23 -9.51 26.82
N GLN A 206 -3.53 -10.14 27.96
CA GLN A 206 -3.44 -9.50 29.29
C GLN A 206 -2.01 -9.02 29.63
N THR A 207 -0.99 -9.54 28.96
CA THR A 207 0.41 -9.12 29.09
C THR A 207 0.82 -8.05 28.07
N ASN A 208 -0.15 -7.49 27.34
CA ASN A 208 0.01 -6.51 26.28
C ASN A 208 0.87 -7.01 25.09
N LYS A 209 0.95 -8.33 24.90
CA LYS A 209 1.61 -8.94 23.74
C LYS A 209 0.60 -9.19 22.64
N LEU A 210 1.06 -9.03 21.40
CA LEU A 210 0.25 -9.28 20.23
C LEU A 210 0.10 -10.80 20.01
N SER A 211 -1.13 -11.28 20.06
CA SER A 211 -1.52 -12.66 19.83
C SER A 211 -2.42 -12.77 18.60
N LYS A 212 -2.38 -13.93 17.94
CA LYS A 212 -3.23 -14.24 16.79
C LYS A 212 -4.02 -15.51 17.06
N LYS A 213 -5.29 -15.51 16.66
CA LYS A 213 -6.16 -16.69 16.74
C LYS A 213 -7.02 -16.76 15.49
N SER A 214 -6.98 -17.91 14.83
CA SER A 214 -7.85 -18.22 13.70
C SER A 214 -8.97 -19.14 14.17
N ILE A 215 -10.21 -18.83 13.81
CA ILE A 215 -11.38 -19.64 14.09
C ILE A 215 -12.04 -19.92 12.75
N VAL A 216 -12.07 -21.19 12.36
CA VAL A 216 -12.58 -21.62 11.06
C VAL A 216 -13.79 -22.51 11.26
N TYR A 217 -14.86 -22.22 10.53
CA TYR A 217 -16.04 -23.07 10.41
C TYR A 217 -16.15 -23.57 8.98
N THR A 218 -16.42 -24.86 8.83
CA THR A 218 -16.63 -25.45 7.51
C THR A 218 -17.85 -26.33 7.49
N ARG A 219 -18.38 -26.50 6.28
CA ARG A 219 -19.49 -27.37 5.97
C ARG A 219 -18.98 -28.42 4.99
N GLY A 220 -19.10 -29.70 5.34
CA GLY A 220 -18.67 -30.80 4.47
C GLY A 220 -19.59 -31.01 3.27
N THR A 221 -20.89 -30.80 3.42
CA THR A 221 -21.92 -30.95 2.37
C THR A 221 -23.00 -29.89 2.51
N THR A 222 -23.70 -29.49 1.45
CA THR A 222 -24.71 -28.41 1.49
C THR A 222 -25.82 -28.61 2.54
N ASP A 223 -26.08 -29.84 2.96
CA ASP A 223 -27.09 -30.19 3.97
C ASP A 223 -26.52 -30.41 5.38
N SER A 224 -25.20 -30.35 5.56
CA SER A 224 -24.57 -30.43 6.89
C SER A 224 -24.50 -29.05 7.56
N ASN A 225 -24.33 -29.04 8.89
CA ASN A 225 -24.12 -27.82 9.65
C ASN A 225 -22.71 -27.26 9.45
N LEU A 226 -22.52 -25.97 9.71
CA LEU A 226 -21.19 -25.36 9.87
C LEU A 226 -20.60 -25.83 11.20
N GLU A 227 -19.49 -26.56 11.13
CA GLU A 227 -18.78 -27.11 12.28
C GLU A 227 -17.43 -26.41 12.45
N LYS A 228 -17.05 -26.17 13.71
CA LYS A 228 -15.78 -25.55 14.05
C LYS A 228 -14.64 -26.54 13.79
N ILE A 229 -13.69 -26.17 12.94
CA ILE A 229 -12.43 -26.91 12.81
C ILE A 229 -11.49 -26.45 13.94
N VAL A 230 -11.07 -27.39 14.77
CA VAL A 230 -9.92 -27.19 15.65
C VAL A 230 -8.68 -27.49 14.81
N LEU A 231 -7.99 -26.43 14.38
CA LEU A 231 -6.66 -26.57 13.78
C LEU A 231 -5.69 -26.91 14.92
N ASP A 232 -5.43 -28.19 15.14
CA ASP A 232 -4.36 -28.63 16.03
C ASP A 232 -3.02 -28.04 15.54
N LYS A 233 -2.27 -27.46 16.48
CA LYS A 233 -0.98 -26.81 16.24
C LYS A 233 0.11 -27.80 15.87
#